data_AF-A0AAN5SF99-F1
#
_entry.id   AF-A0AAN5SF99-F1
#
_cell.length_a   1.000
_cell.length_b   1.000
_cell.length_c   1.000
_cell.angle_alpha   90.00
_cell.angle_beta   90.00
_cell.angle_gamma   90.00
#
_symmetry.space_group_name_H-M   'P 1'
#
loop_
_entity.id
_entity.type
_entity.pdbx_description
1 polymer ?
#
loop_
_entity_poly.entity_id
_entity_poly.type
_entity_poly.pdbx_seq_one_letter_code
_entity_poly.pdbx_strand_id
1 'polypeptide(L)'
;MKLVKPVLGSVIVTNKTEQDVLEGIDDKQPSTKGCILENFQILNVGTTKTSIQINDGNWIVCDPDMGIDLNNVCLVKSCKVKEAGSKIQWVGVSY
;
A
#
# COMPACT_ATOMS: atom_id res chain seq x y z
N MET A 1 -9.74 -12.42 18.15
CA MET A 1 -9.17 -12.33 16.79
C MET A 1 -9.88 -11.20 16.06
N LYS A 2 -9.21 -10.08 15.82
CA LYS A 2 -9.82 -8.95 15.08
C LYS A 2 -9.76 -9.26 13.58
N LEU A 3 -10.91 -9.15 12.94
CA LEU A 3 -11.10 -9.20 11.48
C LEU A 3 -10.55 -7.94 10.82
N VAL A 4 -10.04 -8.09 9.60
CA VAL A 4 -9.11 -7.16 8.93
C VAL A 4 -9.53 -6.98 7.44
N LYS A 5 -9.35 -5.81 6.84
CA LYS A 5 -9.90 -5.29 5.56
C LYS A 5 -9.08 -4.06 5.09
N PRO A 6 -8.94 -3.70 3.83
CA PRO A 6 -8.29 -2.44 3.40
C PRO A 6 -9.14 -1.21 3.71
N VAL A 7 -8.56 -0.05 4.07
CA VAL A 7 -9.28 1.22 3.87
C VAL A 7 -8.76 1.97 2.67
N LEU A 8 -9.51 1.79 1.59
CA LEU A 8 -9.49 2.64 0.42
C LEU A 8 -9.58 4.12 0.85
N GLY A 9 -8.66 4.95 0.37
CA GLY A 9 -8.61 6.40 0.58
C GLY A 9 -7.59 6.87 1.62
N SER A 10 -7.07 6.01 2.50
CA SER A 10 -6.14 6.43 3.55
C SER A 10 -4.70 6.58 3.04
N VAL A 11 -4.01 7.63 3.51
CA VAL A 11 -2.60 7.93 3.19
C VAL A 11 -1.70 7.49 4.34
N ILE A 12 -0.67 6.71 4.03
CA ILE A 12 0.33 6.21 4.96
C ILE A 12 1.62 6.99 4.75
N VAL A 13 2.20 7.53 5.82
CA VAL A 13 3.52 8.18 5.80
C VAL A 13 4.53 7.27 6.50
N THR A 14 5.56 6.81 5.78
CA THR A 14 6.58 5.93 6.36
C THR A 14 7.47 6.70 7.33
N ASN A 15 7.84 6.07 8.45
CA ASN A 15 8.73 6.67 9.46
C ASN A 15 10.05 5.92 9.63
N LYS A 16 10.26 4.87 8.83
CA LYS A 16 11.47 4.05 8.79
C LYS A 16 11.95 3.94 7.35
N THR A 17 13.24 3.65 7.19
CA THR A 17 13.86 3.42 5.87
C THR A 17 13.24 2.26 5.11
N GLU A 18 12.71 1.27 5.83
CA GLU A 18 11.88 0.20 5.28
C GLU A 18 10.76 -0.08 6.29
N GLN A 19 9.51 -0.11 5.81
CA GLN A 19 8.34 -0.32 6.64
C GLN A 19 7.33 -1.22 5.91
N ASP A 20 6.86 -2.26 6.60
CA ASP A 20 5.65 -2.96 6.17
C ASP A 20 4.45 -2.06 6.46
N VAL A 21 3.76 -1.62 5.40
CA VAL A 21 2.63 -0.70 5.51
C VAL A 21 1.29 -1.41 5.67
N LEU A 22 1.31 -2.75 5.75
CA LEU A 22 0.12 -3.54 6.08
C LEU A 22 -0.11 -3.67 7.61
N GLU A 23 0.77 -3.11 8.44
CA GLU A 23 0.77 -3.22 9.91
C GLU A 23 0.37 -1.89 10.61
N GLY A 24 -0.85 -1.87 11.17
CA GLY A 24 -1.30 -1.09 12.34
C GLY A 24 -1.17 0.44 12.37
N ILE A 25 -2.21 1.17 11.95
CA ILE A 25 -2.53 2.51 12.46
C ILE A 25 -3.87 2.41 13.21
N ASP A 26 -3.90 2.88 14.45
CA ASP A 26 -4.96 2.70 15.46
C ASP A 26 -6.19 3.61 15.21
N ASP A 27 -6.80 3.53 14.02
CA ASP A 27 -7.86 4.46 13.60
C ASP A 27 -9.21 3.78 13.32
N LYS A 28 -9.49 2.63 13.95
CA LYS A 28 -10.74 1.86 13.77
C LYS A 28 -11.03 1.46 12.31
N GLN A 29 -10.02 1.57 11.46
CA GLN A 29 -10.04 1.28 10.05
C GLN A 29 -9.27 -0.02 9.80
N PRO A 30 -9.78 -0.90 8.95
CA PRO A 30 -9.19 -2.22 8.87
C PRO A 30 -7.82 -2.25 8.10
N SER A 31 -7.04 -3.34 8.24
CA SER A 31 -5.75 -3.64 7.53
C SER A 31 -5.84 -4.58 6.30
N THR A 32 -4.90 -4.46 5.37
CA THR A 32 -4.81 -5.19 4.08
C THR A 32 -4.10 -6.56 4.14
N LYS A 33 -3.56 -6.97 5.29
CA LYS A 33 -2.69 -8.16 5.38
C LYS A 33 -3.46 -9.46 5.12
N GLY A 34 -3.14 -10.17 4.03
CA GLY A 34 -3.77 -11.43 3.66
C GLY A 34 -5.15 -11.27 3.00
N CYS A 35 -5.44 -10.11 2.43
CA CYS A 35 -6.69 -9.83 1.74
C CYS A 35 -6.57 -10.09 0.23
N ILE A 36 -7.65 -10.62 -0.37
CA ILE A 36 -7.83 -10.64 -1.81
C ILE A 36 -8.36 -9.27 -2.21
N LEU A 37 -7.60 -8.54 -3.02
CA LEU A 37 -7.99 -7.24 -3.56
C LEU A 37 -8.38 -7.38 -5.03
N GLU A 38 -9.43 -6.69 -5.42
CA GLU A 38 -9.89 -6.60 -6.81
C GLU A 38 -10.00 -5.12 -7.16
N ASN A 39 -9.57 -4.74 -8.38
CA ASN A 39 -9.64 -3.38 -8.91
C ASN A 39 -9.10 -2.34 -7.93
N PHE A 40 -7.80 -2.40 -7.70
CA PHE A 40 -7.17 -1.60 -6.67
C PHE A 40 -5.82 -1.02 -7.13
N GLN A 41 -5.45 0.17 -6.65
CA GLN A 41 -4.21 0.88 -6.97
C GLN A 41 -3.45 1.31 -5.73
N ILE A 42 -2.12 1.16 -5.75
CA ILE A 42 -1.23 1.76 -4.74
C ILE A 42 -0.58 3.00 -5.36
N LEU A 43 -0.84 4.18 -4.80
CA LEU A 43 -0.33 5.44 -5.34
C LEU A 43 0.79 6.01 -4.47
N ASN A 44 1.85 6.53 -5.09
CA ASN A 44 2.76 7.45 -4.43
C ASN A 44 2.22 8.88 -4.52
N VAL A 45 1.64 9.37 -3.43
CA VAL A 45 1.10 10.74 -3.33
C VAL A 45 2.10 11.70 -2.65
N GLY A 46 3.35 11.27 -2.54
CA GLY A 46 4.46 12.07 -2.00
C GLY A 46 5.11 12.95 -3.07
N THR A 47 6.08 13.76 -2.64
CA THR A 47 6.88 14.61 -3.54
C THR A 47 8.22 13.98 -3.93
N THR A 48 8.50 12.77 -3.45
CA THR A 48 9.75 12.03 -3.67
C THR A 48 9.46 10.65 -4.22
N LYS A 49 10.43 10.08 -4.93
CA LYS A 49 10.37 8.68 -5.36
C LYS A 49 10.30 7.75 -4.14
N THR A 50 9.64 6.62 -4.33
CA THR A 50 9.63 5.52 -3.35
C THR A 50 9.68 4.17 -4.04
N SER A 51 10.18 3.16 -3.36
CA SER A 51 10.21 1.78 -3.82
C SER A 51 9.17 0.98 -3.04
N ILE A 52 8.30 0.28 -3.76
CA ILE A 52 7.22 -0.53 -3.22
C ILE A 52 7.47 -1.99 -3.61
N GLN A 53 7.37 -2.89 -2.64
CA GLN A 53 7.46 -4.33 -2.85
C GLN A 53 6.17 -4.98 -2.38
N ILE A 54 5.53 -5.75 -3.26
CA ILE A 54 4.31 -6.50 -2.95
C ILE A 54 4.66 -7.98 -2.89
N ASN A 55 4.18 -8.69 -1.86
CA ASN A 55 4.36 -10.14 -1.68
C ASN A 55 5.81 -10.63 -1.76
N ASP A 56 6.74 -9.82 -1.23
CA ASP A 56 8.18 -10.06 -1.31
C ASP A 56 8.71 -10.27 -2.75
N GLY A 57 7.98 -9.74 -3.73
CA GLY A 57 8.36 -9.73 -5.15
C GLY A 57 9.49 -8.73 -5.45
N ASN A 58 9.57 -8.27 -6.70
CA ASN A 58 10.55 -7.25 -7.05
C ASN A 58 10.16 -5.89 -6.46
N TRP A 59 11.18 -5.08 -6.13
CA TRP A 59 10.98 -3.67 -5.80
C TRP A 59 10.60 -2.91 -7.06
N ILE A 60 9.50 -2.18 -6.99
CA ILE A 60 9.00 -1.31 -8.05
C ILE A 60 9.24 0.12 -7.61
N VAL A 61 9.97 0.89 -8.42
CA VAL A 61 10.17 2.32 -8.18
C VAL A 61 8.92 3.06 -8.66
N CYS A 62 8.33 3.85 -7.78
CA CYS A 62 7.20 4.72 -8.03
C CYS A 62 7.64 6.18 -7.89
N ASP A 63 7.67 6.91 -9.00
CA ASP A 63 7.79 8.37 -8.97
C ASP A 63 6.56 9.01 -8.30
N PRO A 64 6.64 10.30 -7.90
CA PRO A 64 5.46 11.07 -7.50
C PRO A 64 4.33 10.93 -8.52
N ASP A 65 3.10 10.79 -8.03
CA ASP A 65 1.87 10.62 -8.80
C ASP A 65 1.78 9.32 -9.63
N MET A 66 2.78 8.42 -9.53
CA MET A 66 2.68 7.09 -10.11
C MET A 66 1.90 6.13 -9.23
N GLY A 67 1.16 5.23 -9.89
CA GLY A 67 0.42 4.15 -9.27
C GLY A 67 0.90 2.77 -9.71
N ILE A 68 0.73 1.78 -8.84
CA ILE A 68 0.79 0.36 -9.18
C ILE A 68 -0.64 -0.15 -9.29
N ASP A 69 -1.02 -0.52 -10.50
CA ASP A 69 -2.31 -1.11 -10.82
C ASP A 69 -2.36 -2.60 -10.43
N LEU A 70 -3.28 -2.94 -9.55
CA LEU A 70 -3.67 -4.32 -9.22
C LEU A 70 -5.04 -4.60 -9.85
N ASN A 71 -5.08 -4.55 -11.19
CA ASN A 71 -6.30 -4.70 -12.01
C ASN A 71 -6.90 -6.12 -11.96
N ASN A 72 -6.12 -7.11 -11.52
CA ASN A 72 -6.59 -8.48 -11.32
C ASN A 72 -6.72 -8.78 -9.83
N VAL A 73 -7.59 -9.74 -9.51
CA VAL A 73 -7.71 -10.35 -8.19
C VAL A 73 -6.32 -10.74 -7.67
N CYS A 74 -5.79 -9.97 -6.73
CA CYS A 74 -4.44 -10.14 -6.19
C CYS A 74 -4.53 -10.38 -4.68
N LEU A 75 -3.97 -11.51 -4.24
CA LEU A 75 -3.80 -11.77 -2.81
C LEU A 75 -2.59 -10.97 -2.31
N VAL A 76 -2.81 -9.90 -1.55
CA VAL A 76 -1.74 -9.09 -0.97
C VAL A 76 -1.47 -9.56 0.47
N LYS A 77 -0.33 -10.19 0.68
CA LYS A 77 0.16 -10.73 1.97
C LYS A 77 1.19 -9.82 2.64
N SER A 78 2.01 -9.13 1.85
CA SER A 78 3.02 -8.16 2.32
C SER A 78 3.07 -6.96 1.37
N CYS A 79 3.23 -5.76 1.91
CA CYS A 79 3.52 -4.55 1.15
C CYS A 79 4.55 -3.75 1.93
N LYS A 80 5.78 -3.72 1.41
CA LYS A 80 6.86 -2.98 2.02
C LYS A 80 7.14 -1.75 1.19
N VAL A 81 7.40 -0.66 1.89
CA VAL A 81 7.76 0.61 1.29
C VAL A 81 9.15 0.95 1.83
N LYS A 82 10.05 1.29 0.91
CA LYS A 82 11.35 1.85 1.27
C LYS A 82 11.24 3.36 1.36
N GLU A 83 12.32 3.96 1.85
CA GLU A 83 12.47 5.39 2.05
C GLU A 83 11.56 5.94 3.18
N ALA A 84 12.18 6.60 4.15
CA ALA A 84 11.44 7.28 5.22
C ALA A 84 10.81 8.56 4.67
N GLY A 85 9.54 8.83 5.02
CA GLY A 85 8.78 9.98 4.55
C GLY A 85 7.98 9.75 3.27
N SER A 86 8.05 8.54 2.68
CA SER A 86 7.20 8.11 1.56
C SER A 86 5.73 8.22 1.94
N LYS A 87 4.92 8.76 1.02
CA LYS A 87 3.47 8.92 1.22
C LYS A 87 2.71 8.04 0.25
N ILE A 88 2.10 6.98 0.75
CA ILE A 88 1.42 5.97 -0.06
C ILE A 88 -0.07 6.00 0.22
N GLN A 89 -0.89 6.03 -0.83
CA GLN A 89 -2.34 5.95 -0.73
C GLN A 89 -2.85 4.65 -1.35
N TRP A 90 -3.86 4.08 -0.70
CA TRP A 90 -4.56 2.91 -1.19
C TRP A 90 -5.87 3.32 -1.87
N VAL A 91 -6.08 3.06 -3.17
CA VAL A 91 -7.28 3.54 -3.90
C VAL A 91 -8.02 2.38 -4.57
N GLY A 92 -9.33 2.29 -4.34
CA GLY A 92 -10.18 1.36 -5.08
C GLY A 92 -10.61 2.01 -6.38
N VAL A 93 -10.50 1.29 -7.48
CA VAL A 93 -10.96 1.74 -8.80
C VAL A 93 -12.27 1.06 -9.13
N SER A 94 -13.32 1.84 -9.34
CA SER A 94 -14.57 1.35 -9.94
C SER A 94 -14.45 1.46 -11.46
N TYR A 95 -14.54 0.34 -12.16
CA TYR A 95 -14.73 0.31 -13.61
C TYR A 95 -16.21 0.31 -13.96
#